data_AF-A0A1H3AM35-F1
#
_entry.id   AF-A0A1H3AM35-F1
#
_cell.length_a   1.000
_cell.length_b   1.000
_cell.length_c   1.000
_cell.angle_alpha   90.00
_cell.angle_beta   90.00
_cell.angle_gamma   90.00
#
_symmetry.space_group_name_H-M   'P 1'
#
loop_
_entity.id
_entity.type
_entity.pdbx_description
1 polymer ?
#
loop_
_entity_poly.entity_id
_entity_poly.type
_entity_poly.pdbx_seq_one_letter_code
_entity_poly.pdbx_strand_id
1 'polypeptide(L)' 'MADEFGRVRAEMLAQDHVFSILGGRTVDQALEAGLSTKEVWQAVCEAFEVPAERR' A
#
# COMPACT_ATOMS: atom_id res chain seq x y z
N MET A 1 15.96 4.97 0.55
CA MET A 1 14.57 5.18 0.08
C MET A 1 14.30 6.66 -0.29
N ALA A 2 15.35 7.44 -0.56
CA ALA A 2 15.24 8.87 -0.88
C ALA A 2 15.58 9.20 -2.34
N ASP A 3 15.94 8.19 -3.16
CA ASP A 3 16.66 8.46 -4.41
C ASP A 3 15.88 8.20 -5.70
N GLU A 4 14.68 7.59 -5.64
CA GLU A 4 13.90 7.34 -6.87
C GLU A 4 12.43 7.76 -6.74
N PHE A 5 11.81 7.62 -5.56
CA PHE A 5 10.44 8.07 -5.34
C PHE A 5 10.35 8.65 -3.93
N GLY A 6 10.34 9.99 -3.84
CA GLY A 6 10.22 10.70 -2.57
C GLY A 6 8.99 10.22 -1.78
N ARG A 7 9.13 10.09 -0.46
CA ARG A 7 8.11 9.64 0.52
C ARG A 7 6.67 10.09 0.20
N VAL A 8 6.53 11.32 -0.27
CA VAL A 8 5.27 11.96 -0.64
C VAL A 8 4.51 11.23 -1.76
N ARG A 9 5.20 10.62 -2.73
CA ARG A 9 4.55 9.92 -3.86
C ARG A 9 4.07 8.52 -3.48
N ALA A 10 4.70 7.89 -2.49
CA ALA A 10 4.27 6.58 -1.97
C ALA A 10 2.99 6.70 -1.15
N GLU A 11 2.88 7.73 -0.31
CA GLU A 11 1.66 8.02 0.48
C GLU A 11 0.49 8.43 -0.43
N MET A 12 0.75 9.25 -1.45
CA MET A 12 -0.28 9.65 -2.41
C MET A 12 -0.77 8.47 -3.26
N LEU A 13 0.13 7.57 -3.69
CA LEU A 13 -0.28 6.34 -4.38
C LEU A 13 -1.07 5.40 -3.47
N ALA A 14 -0.73 5.29 -2.18
CA ALA A 14 -1.48 4.43 -1.27
C ALA A 14 -2.96 4.89 -1.10
N GLN A 15 -3.20 6.20 -1.20
CA GLN A 15 -4.53 6.78 -1.12
C GLN A 15 -5.34 6.69 -2.42
N ASP A 16 -4.71 6.89 -3.58
CA ASP A 16 -5.41 6.91 -4.87
C ASP A 16 -5.36 5.58 -5.64
N HIS A 17 -4.47 4.66 -5.28
CA HIS A 17 -4.34 3.38 -5.96
C HIS A 17 -5.31 2.35 -5.40
N VAL A 18 -6.12 1.81 -6.29
CA VAL A 18 -7.06 0.74 -5.97
C VAL A 18 -6.34 -0.60 -6.06
N PHE A 19 -6.24 -1.31 -4.94
CA PHE A 19 -5.60 -2.61 -4.88
C PHE A 19 -6.63 -3.71 -5.13
N SER A 20 -6.45 -4.46 -6.22
CA SER A 20 -7.30 -5.62 -6.54
C SER A 20 -7.28 -6.66 -5.43
N ILE A 21 -6.14 -6.84 -4.75
CA ILE A 21 -5.99 -7.74 -3.60
C ILE A 21 -6.81 -7.31 -2.37
N LEU A 22 -7.11 -6.01 -2.23
CA LEU A 22 -8.00 -5.48 -1.18
C LEU A 22 -9.48 -5.52 -1.61
N GLY A 23 -9.78 -6.23 -2.70
CA GLY A 23 -11.13 -6.32 -3.28
C GLY A 23 -11.50 -5.08 -4.10
N GLY A 24 -10.52 -4.43 -4.73
CA GLY A 24 -10.76 -3.20 -5.49
C GLY A 24 -10.96 -1.99 -4.58
N ARG A 25 -10.17 -1.92 -3.49
CA ARG A 25 -10.23 -0.82 -2.51
C ARG A 25 -8.88 -0.12 -2.38
N THR A 26 -8.90 1.14 -2.00
CA THR A 26 -7.69 1.86 -1.55
C THR A 26 -7.29 1.42 -0.15
N VAL A 27 -6.10 1.82 0.31
CA VAL A 27 -5.62 1.56 1.68
C VAL A 27 -6.61 2.09 2.71
N ASP A 28 -7.10 3.32 2.50
CA ASP A 28 -8.02 3.99 3.42
C ASP A 28 -9.37 3.25 3.49
N GLN A 29 -9.94 2.92 2.32
CA GLN A 29 -11.18 2.14 2.23
C GLN A 29 -11.04 0.74 2.84
N ALA A 30 -9.87 0.12 2.74
CA ALA A 30 -9.60 -1.17 3.35
C ALA A 30 -9.55 -1.07 4.88
N LEU A 31 -8.90 -0.04 5.42
CA LEU A 31 -8.87 0.24 6.86
C LEU A 31 -10.28 0.57 7.40
N GLU A 32 -11.05 1.39 6.68
CA GLU A 32 -12.44 1.70 7.03
C GLU A 32 -13.36 0.45 6.96
N ALA A 33 -13.10 -0.45 6.01
CA ALA A 33 -13.79 -1.74 5.92
C ALA A 33 -13.39 -2.73 7.03
N GLY A 34 -12.47 -2.34 7.93
CA GLY A 34 -12.03 -3.14 9.07
C GLY A 34 -10.93 -4.14 8.75
N LEU A 35 -10.26 -4.03 7.60
CA LEU A 35 -9.06 -4.83 7.35
C LEU A 35 -7.93 -4.41 8.29
N SER A 36 -7.14 -5.39 8.70
CA SER A 36 -6.02 -5.12 9.58
C SER A 36 -4.93 -4.33 8.84
N THR A 37 -4.27 -3.41 9.55
CA THR A 37 -3.15 -2.63 8.98
C THR A 37 -2.05 -3.53 8.42
N LYS A 38 -1.87 -4.74 8.99
CA LYS A 38 -0.92 -5.74 8.51
C LYS A 38 -1.30 -6.30 7.14
N GLU A 39 -2.57 -6.65 6.94
CA GLU A 39 -3.05 -7.14 5.64
C GLU A 39 -2.92 -6.05 4.57
N VAL A 40 -3.26 -4.81 4.93
CA VAL A 40 -3.13 -3.67 4.03
C VAL A 40 -1.66 -3.40 3.67
N TRP A 41 -0.75 -3.46 4.64
CA TRP A 41 0.70 -3.33 4.38
C TRP A 41 1.24 -4.46 3.49
N GLN A 42 0.76 -5.70 3.67
CA GLN A 42 1.17 -6.82 2.85
C GLN A 42 0.71 -6.66 1.39
N ALA A 43 -0.53 -6.22 1.19
CA ALA A 43 -1.07 -5.90 -0.13
C ALA A 43 -0.26 -4.80 -0.84
N VAL A 44 0.11 -3.75 -0.11
CA VAL A 44 0.99 -2.68 -0.61
C VAL A 44 2.36 -3.27 -0.98
N CYS A 45 2.99 -4.04 -0.11
CA CYS A 45 4.28 -4.66 -0.40
C CYS A 45 4.26 -5.55 -1.64
N GLU A 46 3.17 -6.29 -1.85
CA GLU A 46 3.00 -7.17 -3.01
C GLU A 46 2.80 -6.36 -4.30
N ALA A 47 1.94 -5.35 -4.28
CA ALA A 47 1.67 -4.50 -5.44
C ALA A 47 2.88 -3.67 -5.90
N PHE A 48 3.75 -3.28 -4.96
CA PHE A 48 4.97 -2.52 -5.24
C PHE A 48 6.23 -3.37 -5.34
N GLU A 49 6.10 -4.70 -5.32
CA GLU A 49 7.20 -5.67 -5.33
C GLU A 49 8.32 -5.29 -4.34
N VAL A 50 7.93 -4.81 -3.14
CA VAL A 50 8.88 -4.27 -2.17
C VAL A 50 9.81 -5.40 -1.71
N PRO A 51 11.13 -5.26 -1.90
CA PRO A 51 12.08 -6.31 -1.54
C PRO A 51 11.99 -6.59 -0.04
N ALA A 52 12.10 -7.87 0.32
CA ALA A 52 11.86 -8.37 1.67
C ALA A 52 12.76 -7.73 2.73
N GLU A 53 13.92 -7.20 2.34
CA GLU A 53 14.85 -6.46 3.20
C GLU A 53 14.25 -5.15 3.77
N ARG A 54 13.08 -4.72 3.28
CA ARG A 54 12.37 -3.50 3.73
C ARG A 54 10.93 -3.74 4.21
N ARG A 55 10.49 -5.00 4.39
CA ARG A 55 9.14 -5.37 4.85
C ARG A 55 8.95 -5.23 6.36
#